data_AF-A0A537H0I1-F1
#
_entry.id   AF-A0A537H0I1-F1
#
_cell.length_a   1.000
_cell.length_b   1.000
_cell.length_c   1.000
_cell.angle_alpha   90.00
_cell.angle_beta   90.00
_cell.angle_gamma   90.00
#
_symmetry.space_group_name_H-M   'P 1'
#
loop_
_entity.id
_entity.type
_entity.pdbx_description
1 polymer ?
#
loop_
_entity_poly.entity_id
_entity_poly.type
_entity_poly.pdbx_seq_one_letter_code
_entity_poly.pdbx_strand_id
1 'polypeptide(L)'
;MSDDEKKQSNEASVPSPPAPPAQRQQGNLPAPAKNPLISRRAFLAGAFGASTLLAIGAFAPPSLPSWNILNPLIPQREGPTQVTTWNDLDSKYQNAVAAGNLYAPSNYSEFFYFPYPVTDSPYYKNVISRLPEPLVNPYYPNDDVLKHVVAFNLTCVHLRCIVNPGYGSGEFRLLCPCHGSQYRLMDAVPVAGPAYDLGLLPLPRVKLSYDSNTGYITATDLDGEA
;
A
#
# COMPACT_ATOMS: atom_id res chain seq x y z
N MET A 1 -22.39 -3.58 87.79
CA MET A 1 -23.85 -3.43 87.65
C MET A 1 -24.07 -2.78 86.30
N SER A 2 -24.57 -3.44 85.27
CA SER A 2 -25.24 -4.72 85.19
C SER A 2 -25.61 -4.90 83.72
N ASP A 3 -25.15 -6.01 83.14
CA ASP A 3 -26.00 -6.92 82.33
C ASP A 3 -26.41 -6.39 80.93
N ASP A 4 -26.52 -7.17 79.87
CA ASP A 4 -26.33 -8.60 79.71
C ASP A 4 -26.18 -8.91 78.21
N GLU A 5 -25.60 -10.08 78.01
CA GLU A 5 -25.37 -10.80 76.76
C GLU A 5 -26.67 -11.16 76.02
N LYS A 6 -26.77 -10.95 74.70
CA LYS A 6 -27.31 -12.00 73.81
C LYS A 6 -26.97 -11.82 72.33
N LYS A 7 -25.94 -12.56 71.93
CA LYS A 7 -25.65 -12.97 70.56
C LYS A 7 -26.82 -13.82 70.06
N GLN A 8 -27.61 -13.31 69.13
CA GLN A 8 -28.64 -14.11 68.44
C GLN A 8 -28.11 -14.48 67.05
N SER A 9 -27.55 -15.69 66.98
CA SER A 9 -27.20 -16.39 65.76
C SER A 9 -28.47 -16.75 65.01
N ASN A 10 -28.75 -16.04 63.91
CA ASN A 10 -29.71 -16.52 62.92
C ASN A 10 -28.99 -17.50 62.00
N GLU A 11 -29.17 -18.79 62.28
CA GLU A 11 -28.92 -19.88 61.33
C GLU A 11 -29.71 -19.59 60.05
N ALA A 12 -28.98 -19.26 58.98
CA ALA A 12 -29.52 -19.34 57.64
C ALA A 12 -29.73 -20.83 57.32
N SER A 13 -30.99 -21.26 57.32
CA SER A 13 -31.40 -22.59 56.88
C SER A 13 -30.89 -22.83 55.46
N VAL A 14 -29.94 -23.75 55.32
CA VAL A 14 -29.43 -24.22 54.04
C VAL A 14 -30.50 -25.14 53.44
N PRO A 15 -31.08 -24.82 52.27
CA PRO A 15 -32.02 -25.72 51.62
C PRO A 15 -31.29 -26.98 51.14
N SER A 16 -31.83 -28.14 51.48
CA SER A 16 -31.33 -29.45 51.03
C SER A 16 -31.32 -29.56 49.50
N PRO A 17 -30.34 -30.27 48.90
CA PRO A 17 -30.30 -30.47 47.47
C PRO A 17 -31.50 -31.30 46.99
N PRO A 18 -32.05 -31.01 45.80
CA PRO A 18 -33.18 -31.75 45.26
C PRO A 18 -32.81 -33.20 44.94
N ALA A 19 -33.76 -34.10 45.18
CA ALA A 19 -33.66 -35.51 44.80
C ALA A 19 -33.40 -35.65 43.28
N PRO A 20 -32.64 -36.67 42.84
CA PRO A 20 -32.39 -36.89 41.43
C PRO A 20 -33.71 -37.19 40.71
N PRO A 21 -33.96 -36.61 39.52
CA PRO A 21 -35.15 -36.91 38.75
C PRO A 21 -35.15 -38.38 38.31
N ALA A 22 -36.31 -39.02 38.45
CA ALA A 22 -36.57 -40.36 37.93
C ALA A 22 -36.15 -40.43 36.45
N GLN A 23 -35.33 -41.44 36.09
CA GLN A 23 -35.00 -41.74 34.71
C GLN A 23 -36.29 -42.00 33.93
N ARG A 24 -36.72 -41.03 33.13
CA ARG A 24 -37.63 -41.31 32.02
C ARG A 24 -36.88 -42.26 31.09
N GLN A 25 -37.43 -43.46 30.90
CA GLN A 25 -37.04 -44.34 29.80
C GLN A 25 -37.09 -43.52 28.51
N GLN A 26 -35.92 -43.34 27.89
CA GLN A 26 -35.85 -42.82 26.53
C GLN A 26 -36.57 -43.84 25.64
N GLY A 27 -37.79 -43.49 25.24
CA GLY A 27 -38.44 -44.13 24.11
C GLY A 27 -37.51 -44.04 22.91
N ASN A 28 -37.32 -45.17 22.23
CA ASN A 28 -36.53 -45.30 21.02
C ASN A 28 -36.89 -44.18 20.03
N LEU A 29 -36.04 -43.17 19.93
CA LEU A 29 -35.97 -42.35 18.72
C LEU A 29 -35.38 -43.23 17.62
N PRO A 30 -35.97 -43.26 16.41
CA PRO A 30 -35.38 -43.99 15.30
C PRO A 30 -33.98 -43.46 15.04
N ALA A 31 -33.00 -44.37 14.98
CA ALA A 31 -31.60 -44.04 14.74
C ALA A 31 -31.46 -43.21 13.45
N PRO A 32 -30.63 -42.16 13.43
CA PRO A 32 -30.35 -41.43 12.19
C PRO A 32 -29.83 -42.42 11.15
N ALA A 33 -30.36 -42.34 9.93
CA ALA A 33 -30.10 -43.26 8.84
C ALA A 33 -28.60 -43.57 8.72
N LYS A 34 -28.23 -44.79 9.09
CA LYS A 34 -26.87 -45.30 8.99
C LYS A 34 -26.63 -45.64 7.52
N ASN A 35 -26.21 -44.66 6.73
CA ASN A 35 -25.22 -44.81 5.67
C ASN A 35 -24.96 -43.42 5.08
N PRO A 36 -23.75 -42.84 5.23
CA PRO A 36 -23.41 -41.68 4.42
C PRO A 36 -23.48 -42.12 2.95
N LEU A 37 -24.16 -41.32 2.12
CA LEU A 37 -24.32 -41.55 0.67
C LEU A 37 -22.97 -41.73 -0.06
N ILE A 38 -21.86 -41.36 0.60
CA ILE A 38 -20.50 -41.48 0.09
C ILE A 38 -19.64 -42.16 1.17
N SER A 39 -18.90 -43.21 0.77
CA SER A 39 -17.98 -43.89 1.69
C SER A 39 -16.83 -42.97 2.12
N ARG A 40 -16.28 -43.17 3.32
CA ARG A 40 -15.12 -42.39 3.79
C ARG A 40 -13.93 -42.45 2.82
N ARG A 41 -13.72 -43.61 2.17
CA ARG A 41 -12.67 -43.78 1.15
C ARG A 41 -12.99 -42.97 -0.11
N ALA A 42 -14.24 -42.95 -0.56
CA ALA A 42 -14.65 -42.13 -1.70
C ALA A 42 -14.56 -40.63 -1.39
N PHE A 43 -14.91 -40.21 -0.17
CA PHE A 43 -14.73 -38.83 0.28
C PHE A 43 -13.25 -38.45 0.32
N LEU A 44 -12.39 -39.27 0.93
CA LEU A 44 -10.95 -39.00 0.98
C LEU A 44 -10.33 -39.00 -0.42
N ALA A 45 -10.66 -39.97 -1.27
CA ALA A 45 -10.19 -40.00 -2.65
C ALA A 45 -10.65 -38.76 -3.45
N GLY A 46 -11.90 -38.33 -3.27
CA GLY A 46 -12.43 -37.11 -3.86
C GLY A 46 -11.74 -35.85 -3.35
N ALA A 47 -11.55 -35.74 -2.04
CA ALA A 47 -10.91 -34.59 -1.40
C ALA A 47 -9.43 -34.48 -1.78
N PHE A 48 -8.67 -35.57 -1.75
CA PHE A 48 -7.27 -35.59 -2.19
C PHE A 48 -7.13 -35.37 -3.70
N GLY A 49 -8.02 -35.95 -4.51
CA GLY A 49 -8.04 -35.72 -5.96
C GLY A 49 -8.32 -34.27 -6.31
N ALA A 50 -9.36 -33.67 -5.72
CA ALA A 50 -9.69 -32.26 -5.93
C ALA A 50 -8.59 -31.31 -5.43
N SER A 51 -8.01 -31.59 -4.26
CA SER A 51 -6.92 -30.77 -3.71
C SER A 51 -5.65 -30.83 -4.56
N THR A 52 -5.33 -32.00 -5.12
CA THR A 52 -4.17 -32.17 -6.00
C THR A 52 -4.36 -31.42 -7.32
N LEU A 53 -5.57 -31.48 -7.91
CA LEU A 53 -5.89 -30.74 -9.13
C LEU A 53 -5.84 -29.22 -8.90
N LEU A 54 -6.36 -28.73 -7.77
CA LEU A 54 -6.26 -27.32 -7.40
C LEU A 54 -4.81 -26.89 -7.15
N ALA A 55 -4.01 -27.71 -6.46
CA ALA A 55 -2.60 -27.42 -6.23
C ALA A 55 -1.78 -27.41 -7.54
N ILE A 56 -2.05 -28.34 -8.46
CA ILE A 56 -1.42 -28.33 -9.79
C ILE A 56 -1.86 -27.09 -10.58
N GLY A 57 -3.14 -26.72 -10.54
CA GLY A 57 -3.61 -25.48 -11.17
C GLY A 57 -3.00 -24.20 -10.56
N ALA A 58 -2.73 -24.22 -9.26
CA ALA A 58 -2.14 -23.10 -8.52
C ALA A 58 -0.66 -22.85 -8.84
N PHE A 59 0.10 -23.92 -9.09
CA PHE A 59 1.58 -23.88 -9.15
C PHE A 59 2.17 -24.52 -10.42
N ALA A 60 1.38 -24.72 -11.47
CA ALA A 60 1.87 -25.29 -12.72
C ALA A 60 2.96 -24.40 -13.36
N PRO A 61 4.03 -24.99 -13.92
CA PRO A 61 5.06 -24.24 -14.62
C PRO A 61 4.50 -23.54 -15.86
N PRO A 62 5.10 -22.42 -16.30
CA PRO A 62 4.60 -21.57 -17.39
C PRO A 62 4.52 -22.25 -18.78
N SER A 63 4.98 -23.51 -18.90
CA SER A 63 4.97 -24.30 -20.13
C SER A 63 3.74 -25.23 -20.28
N LEU A 64 2.86 -25.28 -19.29
CA LEU A 64 1.55 -25.93 -19.40
C LEU A 64 0.45 -24.85 -19.51
N PRO A 65 -0.74 -25.16 -20.06
CA PRO A 65 -1.89 -24.26 -19.99
C PRO A 65 -2.39 -24.22 -18.54
N SER A 66 -1.62 -23.58 -17.67
CA SER A 66 -2.01 -23.24 -16.32
C SER A 66 -3.10 -22.18 -16.43
N TRP A 67 -4.28 -22.50 -15.90
CA TRP A 67 -5.20 -21.47 -15.48
C TRP A 67 -4.49 -20.77 -14.31
N ASN A 68 -3.77 -19.68 -14.61
CA ASN A 68 -3.02 -18.83 -13.67
C ASN A 68 -3.97 -18.18 -12.64
N ILE A 69 -4.71 -18.98 -11.89
CA ILE A 69 -5.76 -18.56 -10.98
C ILE A 69 -5.16 -17.98 -9.70
N LEU A 70 -3.96 -18.44 -9.32
CA LEU A 70 -3.31 -18.06 -8.05
C LEU A 70 -1.94 -17.43 -8.22
N ASN A 71 -1.39 -17.38 -9.44
CA ASN A 71 -0.18 -16.59 -9.67
C ASN A 71 -0.59 -15.10 -9.71
N PRO A 72 0.08 -14.22 -8.95
CA PRO A 72 -0.12 -12.79 -9.12
C PRO A 72 0.14 -12.45 -10.59
N LEU A 73 -0.81 -11.79 -11.25
CA LEU A 73 -0.53 -11.17 -12.54
C LEU A 73 0.49 -10.06 -12.28
N ILE A 74 1.77 -10.38 -12.45
CA ILE A 74 2.83 -9.40 -12.40
C ILE A 74 2.71 -8.59 -13.70
N PRO A 75 2.33 -7.32 -13.65
CA PRO A 75 2.22 -6.51 -14.85
C PRO A 75 3.59 -6.43 -15.54
N GLN A 76 3.58 -6.27 -16.85
CA GLN A 76 4.81 -6.16 -17.63
C GLN A 76 5.35 -4.74 -17.54
N ARG A 77 6.62 -4.59 -17.16
CA ARG A 77 7.25 -3.26 -17.08
C ARG A 77 7.39 -2.69 -18.48
N GLU A 78 6.97 -1.45 -18.63
CA GLU A 78 7.26 -0.63 -19.79
C GLU A 78 8.76 -0.34 -19.88
N GLY A 79 9.26 -0.24 -21.11
CA GLY A 79 10.61 0.24 -21.37
C GLY A 79 10.73 1.75 -21.11
N PRO A 80 11.87 2.36 -21.51
CA PRO A 80 12.05 3.80 -21.39
C PRO A 80 10.88 4.58 -22.02
N THR A 81 10.30 5.49 -21.26
CA THR A 81 9.07 6.20 -21.62
C THR A 81 9.32 7.70 -21.65
N GLN A 82 9.03 8.36 -22.76
CA GLN A 82 9.12 9.82 -22.87
C GLN A 82 8.03 10.45 -22.00
N VAL A 83 8.42 11.35 -21.10
CA VAL A 83 7.49 11.97 -20.15
C VAL A 83 7.07 13.36 -20.60
N THR A 84 8.05 14.20 -20.93
CA THR A 84 7.86 15.63 -21.29
C THR A 84 9.12 16.16 -21.96
N THR A 85 9.11 17.42 -22.37
CA THR A 85 10.32 18.16 -22.77
C THR A 85 10.80 19.10 -21.66
N TRP A 86 12.09 19.45 -21.70
CA TRP A 86 12.64 20.50 -20.82
C TRP A 86 11.92 21.84 -21.03
N ASN A 87 11.70 22.22 -22.29
CA ASN A 87 11.06 23.49 -22.62
C ASN A 87 9.65 23.59 -22.03
N ASP A 88 8.86 22.51 -22.05
CA ASP A 88 7.52 22.50 -21.47
C ASP A 88 7.56 22.66 -19.94
N LEU A 89 8.45 21.92 -19.26
CA LEU A 89 8.61 22.02 -17.81
C LEU A 89 9.11 23.41 -17.37
N ASP A 90 10.14 23.93 -18.02
CA ASP A 90 10.67 25.24 -17.66
C ASP A 90 9.68 26.35 -18.01
N SER A 91 8.97 26.27 -19.14
CA SER A 91 7.92 27.25 -19.47
C SER A 91 6.80 27.28 -18.43
N LYS A 92 6.34 26.11 -17.95
CA LYS A 92 5.35 26.04 -16.85
C LYS A 92 5.88 26.72 -15.59
N TYR A 93 7.14 26.47 -15.24
CA TYR A 93 7.80 27.10 -14.10
C TYR A 93 7.93 28.62 -14.26
N GLN A 94 8.45 29.12 -15.38
CA GLN A 94 8.60 30.55 -15.63
C GLN A 94 7.25 31.28 -15.62
N ASN A 95 6.19 30.65 -16.15
CA ASN A 95 4.83 31.19 -16.08
C ASN A 95 4.34 31.28 -14.63
N ALA A 96 4.62 30.27 -13.79
CA ALA A 96 4.29 30.31 -12.37
C ALA A 96 5.05 31.41 -11.62
N VAL A 97 6.33 31.63 -11.95
CA VAL A 97 7.13 32.74 -11.42
C VAL A 97 6.51 34.09 -11.82
N ALA A 98 6.22 34.29 -13.10
CA ALA A 98 5.63 35.52 -13.61
C ALA A 98 4.25 35.83 -13.00
N ALA A 99 3.47 34.78 -12.71
CA ALA A 99 2.15 34.90 -12.08
C ALA A 99 2.19 35.05 -10.55
N GLY A 100 3.36 34.96 -9.91
CA GLY A 100 3.48 34.94 -8.45
C GLY A 100 2.95 33.65 -7.79
N ASN A 101 2.77 32.59 -8.58
CA ASN A 101 2.21 31.30 -8.16
C ASN A 101 3.29 30.24 -7.88
N LEU A 102 4.53 30.68 -7.65
CA LEU A 102 5.68 29.79 -7.42
C LEU A 102 5.46 28.84 -6.23
N TYR A 103 4.75 29.27 -5.18
CA TYR A 103 4.48 28.49 -3.97
C TYR A 103 3.41 27.38 -4.16
N ALA A 104 2.98 27.13 -5.39
CA ALA A 104 2.10 26.03 -5.75
C ALA A 104 2.77 25.11 -6.80
N PRO A 105 3.77 24.30 -6.41
CA PRO A 105 4.51 23.43 -7.34
C PRO A 105 3.65 22.46 -8.14
N SER A 106 2.49 22.08 -7.63
CA SER A 106 1.50 21.32 -8.39
C SER A 106 1.11 21.99 -9.73
N ASN A 107 1.19 23.32 -9.84
CA ASN A 107 0.79 24.06 -11.05
C ASN A 107 1.83 24.00 -12.18
N TYR A 108 3.08 23.65 -11.87
CA TYR A 108 4.17 23.51 -12.85
C TYR A 108 4.86 22.14 -12.79
N SER A 109 4.19 21.17 -12.17
CA SER A 109 4.57 19.76 -12.19
C SER A 109 3.70 19.00 -13.19
N GLU A 110 4.13 17.80 -13.56
CA GLU A 110 3.38 16.91 -14.44
C GLU A 110 3.30 15.50 -13.85
N PHE A 111 2.13 14.88 -13.98
CA PHE A 111 1.89 13.54 -13.50
C PHE A 111 1.93 12.56 -14.67
N PHE A 112 2.56 11.41 -14.45
CA PHE A 112 2.66 10.36 -15.46
C PHE A 112 2.65 8.98 -14.80
N TYR A 113 2.43 7.94 -15.60
CA TYR A 113 2.47 6.55 -15.15
C TYR A 113 3.72 5.87 -15.69
N PHE A 114 4.45 5.17 -14.82
CA PHE A 114 5.66 4.41 -15.14
C PHE A 114 6.11 3.58 -13.92
N PRO A 115 6.59 2.34 -14.07
CA PRO A 115 6.84 1.60 -15.31
C PRO A 115 5.64 0.77 -15.75
N TYR A 116 4.44 1.08 -15.26
CA TYR A 116 3.22 0.37 -15.62
C TYR A 116 2.16 1.38 -16.04
N PRO A 117 1.34 1.05 -17.05
CA PRO A 117 0.21 1.88 -17.42
C PRO A 117 -0.82 1.90 -16.28
N VAL A 118 -1.64 2.95 -16.26
CA VAL A 118 -2.70 3.11 -15.24
C VAL A 118 -3.70 1.95 -15.22
N THR A 119 -3.89 1.27 -16.35
CA THR A 119 -4.75 0.08 -16.48
C THR A 119 -4.23 -1.10 -15.69
N ASP A 120 -2.91 -1.17 -15.47
CA ASP A 120 -2.26 -2.27 -14.76
C ASP A 120 -2.10 -1.93 -13.28
N SER A 121 -1.74 -0.68 -12.96
CA SER A 121 -1.67 -0.23 -11.58
C SER A 121 -1.72 1.30 -11.45
N PRO A 122 -2.66 1.85 -10.65
CA PRO A 122 -2.72 3.29 -10.39
C PRO A 122 -1.65 3.76 -9.39
N TYR A 123 -0.95 2.85 -8.71
CA TYR A 123 0.05 3.18 -7.68
C TYR A 123 1.41 3.60 -8.28
N TYR A 124 1.63 3.31 -9.56
CA TYR A 124 2.79 3.79 -10.30
C TYR A 124 2.55 5.18 -10.91
N LYS A 125 1.76 6.00 -10.22
CA LYS A 125 1.60 7.43 -10.49
C LYS A 125 2.82 8.16 -9.96
N ASN A 126 3.52 8.82 -10.86
CA ASN A 126 4.72 9.58 -10.57
C ASN A 126 4.46 11.08 -10.81
N VAL A 127 5.36 11.90 -10.30
CA VAL A 127 5.45 13.32 -10.65
C VAL A 127 6.81 13.61 -11.24
N ILE A 128 6.85 14.49 -12.24
CA ILE A 128 8.05 15.19 -12.67
C ILE A 128 7.86 16.69 -12.42
N SER A 129 8.87 17.35 -11.87
CA SER A 129 8.82 18.79 -11.56
C SER A 129 10.14 19.46 -11.85
N ARG A 130 10.07 20.69 -12.40
CA ARG A 130 11.17 21.65 -12.37
C ARG A 130 11.33 22.14 -10.93
N LEU A 131 12.54 22.04 -10.36
CA LEU A 131 12.84 22.47 -9.00
C LEU A 131 12.90 23.99 -8.91
N PRO A 132 12.27 24.66 -7.94
CA PRO A 132 12.45 26.09 -7.71
C PRO A 132 13.88 26.45 -7.31
N GLU A 133 14.37 27.59 -7.77
CA GLU A 133 15.66 28.10 -7.29
C GLU A 133 15.60 28.38 -5.78
N PRO A 134 16.68 28.11 -5.01
CA PRO A 134 17.99 27.59 -5.42
C PRO A 134 18.12 26.04 -5.33
N LEU A 135 17.00 25.30 -5.33
CA LEU A 135 17.04 23.85 -5.19
C LEU A 135 17.62 23.21 -6.45
N VAL A 136 18.51 22.24 -6.24
CA VAL A 136 19.13 21.43 -7.30
C VAL A 136 18.93 19.95 -7.02
N ASN A 137 18.83 19.16 -8.08
CA ASN A 137 18.73 17.72 -8.00
C ASN A 137 20.12 17.14 -7.70
N PRO A 138 20.33 16.53 -6.52
CA PRO A 138 21.63 16.01 -6.11
C PRO A 138 22.09 14.81 -6.94
N TYR A 139 21.18 14.18 -7.69
CA TYR A 139 21.46 12.98 -8.46
C TYR A 139 22.01 13.25 -9.87
N TYR A 140 21.89 14.48 -10.36
CA TYR A 140 22.36 14.89 -11.67
C TYR A 140 23.22 16.16 -11.56
N PRO A 141 24.27 16.18 -10.72
CA PRO A 141 25.01 17.41 -10.40
C PRO A 141 25.74 18.02 -11.61
N ASN A 142 26.02 17.21 -12.63
CA ASN A 142 26.80 17.60 -13.81
C ASN A 142 25.94 17.75 -15.07
N ASP A 143 24.62 17.59 -14.97
CA ASP A 143 23.70 17.73 -16.11
C ASP A 143 23.02 19.10 -16.06
N ASP A 144 23.18 19.92 -17.10
CA ASP A 144 22.67 21.29 -17.09
C ASP A 144 21.14 21.42 -17.04
N VAL A 145 20.43 20.37 -17.43
CA VAL A 145 18.96 20.32 -17.41
C VAL A 145 18.48 19.51 -16.22
N LEU A 146 18.95 18.28 -16.07
CA LEU A 146 18.46 17.37 -15.04
C LEU A 146 18.86 17.80 -13.62
N LYS A 147 19.87 18.67 -13.44
CA LYS A 147 20.12 19.33 -12.15
C LYS A 147 18.94 20.19 -11.68
N HIS A 148 18.03 20.57 -12.56
CA HIS A 148 16.83 21.36 -12.24
C HIS A 148 15.54 20.55 -12.29
N VAL A 149 15.59 19.23 -12.51
CA VAL A 149 14.40 18.40 -12.70
C VAL A 149 14.44 17.22 -11.76
N VAL A 150 13.32 16.93 -11.08
CA VAL A 150 13.17 15.73 -10.25
C VAL A 150 11.97 14.91 -10.69
N ALA A 151 12.03 13.60 -10.46
CA ALA A 151 10.87 12.74 -10.63
C ALA A 151 10.81 11.64 -9.57
N PHE A 152 9.62 11.43 -9.00
CA PHE A 152 9.39 10.48 -7.91
C PHE A 152 8.06 9.77 -8.08
N ASN A 153 7.99 8.53 -7.60
CA ASN A 153 6.73 7.87 -7.34
C ASN A 153 6.00 8.56 -6.19
N LEU A 154 4.70 8.74 -6.33
CA LEU A 154 3.88 9.49 -5.36
C LEU A 154 3.26 8.63 -4.28
N THR A 155 3.51 7.32 -4.28
CA THR A 155 3.00 6.43 -3.24
C THR A 155 3.76 6.65 -1.95
N CYS A 156 3.10 7.28 -0.98
CA CYS A 156 3.65 7.52 0.35
C CYS A 156 4.11 6.21 0.99
N VAL A 157 5.38 6.14 1.40
CA VAL A 157 5.98 4.96 2.05
C VAL A 157 5.35 4.60 3.41
N HIS A 158 4.53 5.48 4.00
CA HIS A 158 3.83 5.18 5.25
C HIS A 158 2.64 4.24 5.03
N LEU A 159 1.57 4.73 4.38
CA LEU A 159 0.33 3.97 4.16
C LEU A 159 -0.24 4.20 2.75
N ARG A 160 0.65 4.40 1.77
CA ARG A 160 0.37 4.39 0.33
C ARG A 160 -0.62 5.43 -0.22
N CYS A 161 -0.85 6.51 0.53
CA CYS A 161 -1.56 7.67 -0.01
C CYS A 161 -0.74 8.38 -1.10
N ILE A 162 -1.44 9.06 -2.02
CA ILE A 162 -0.79 9.86 -3.06
C ILE A 162 -0.30 11.18 -2.46
N VAL A 163 1.01 11.38 -2.53
CA VAL A 163 1.71 12.60 -2.16
C VAL A 163 1.58 13.62 -3.31
N ASN A 164 1.50 14.91 -3.01
CA ASN A 164 1.44 15.97 -4.03
C ASN A 164 2.52 17.03 -3.80
N PRO A 165 3.10 17.64 -4.86
CA PRO A 165 3.97 18.80 -4.69
C PRO A 165 3.21 19.97 -4.05
N GLY A 166 3.77 20.54 -2.99
CA GLY A 166 3.21 21.73 -2.35
C GLY A 166 4.28 22.59 -1.67
N TYR A 167 3.81 23.58 -0.93
CA TYR A 167 4.63 24.41 -0.08
C TYR A 167 4.14 24.29 1.36
N GLY A 168 5.03 23.85 2.26
CA GLY A 168 4.69 23.52 3.63
C GLY A 168 5.85 23.82 4.56
N SER A 169 5.55 24.38 5.73
CA SER A 169 6.57 24.79 6.71
C SER A 169 7.65 25.72 6.14
N GLY A 170 7.28 26.61 5.21
CA GLY A 170 8.22 27.55 4.58
C GLY A 170 9.14 26.95 3.52
N GLU A 171 8.93 25.69 3.13
CA GLU A 171 9.76 24.99 2.15
C GLU A 171 8.92 24.30 1.06
N PHE A 172 9.53 24.07 -0.10
CA PHE A 172 8.94 23.23 -1.13
C PHE A 172 9.00 21.76 -0.71
N ARG A 173 7.86 21.08 -0.76
CA ARG A 173 7.67 19.73 -0.24
C ARG A 173 6.88 18.86 -1.20
N LEU A 174 6.97 17.56 -1.00
CA LEU A 174 5.94 16.61 -1.38
C LEU A 174 5.11 16.34 -0.12
N LEU A 175 3.81 16.64 -0.15
CA LEU A 175 2.90 16.63 0.99
C LEU A 175 1.92 15.46 0.91
N CYS A 176 1.93 14.59 1.92
CA CYS A 176 0.98 13.50 2.04
C CYS A 176 -0.28 13.97 2.79
N PRO A 177 -1.47 13.95 2.17
CA PRO A 177 -2.68 14.50 2.77
C PRO A 177 -3.28 13.62 3.88
N CYS A 178 -2.88 12.35 3.99
CA CYS A 178 -3.54 11.41 4.89
C CYS A 178 -3.13 11.58 6.34
N HIS A 179 -1.83 11.60 6.61
CA HIS A 179 -1.28 11.61 7.98
C HIS A 179 -0.19 12.65 8.15
N GLY A 180 -0.05 13.58 7.20
CA GLY A 180 0.88 14.70 7.30
C GLY A 180 2.35 14.39 7.06
N SER A 181 2.69 13.22 6.49
CA SER A 181 4.08 12.96 6.07
C SER A 181 4.51 14.01 5.04
N GLN A 182 5.69 14.59 5.23
CA GLN A 182 6.29 15.54 4.30
C GLN A 182 7.65 15.05 3.86
N TYR A 183 7.96 15.27 2.59
CA TYR A 183 9.23 14.91 1.98
C TYR A 183 9.85 16.14 1.33
N ARG A 184 11.19 16.24 1.33
CA ARG A 184 11.86 17.31 0.58
C ARG A 184 11.60 17.15 -0.91
N LEU A 185 11.35 18.26 -1.61
CA LEU A 185 11.12 18.20 -3.06
C LEU A 185 12.35 17.74 -3.85
N MET A 186 13.57 18.01 -3.37
CA MET A 186 14.81 17.75 -4.14
C MET A 186 15.24 16.27 -4.17
N ASP A 187 14.91 15.49 -3.13
CA ASP A 187 15.39 14.12 -2.96
C ASP A 187 14.36 13.17 -2.34
N ALA A 188 13.13 13.64 -2.10
CA ALA A 188 12.04 12.90 -1.50
C ALA A 188 12.33 12.25 -0.14
N VAL A 189 13.35 12.73 0.58
CA VAL A 189 13.65 12.25 1.94
C VAL A 189 12.57 12.74 2.91
N PRO A 190 12.02 11.88 3.79
CA PRO A 190 11.05 12.30 4.80
C PRO A 190 11.66 13.32 5.76
N VAL A 191 10.87 14.31 6.15
CA VAL A 191 11.30 15.39 7.07
C VAL A 191 10.29 15.74 8.15
N ALA A 192 9.05 15.26 8.02
CA ALA A 192 8.01 15.42 9.04
C ALA A 192 6.94 14.34 8.90
N GLY A 193 6.16 14.14 9.97
CA GLY A 193 5.07 13.18 10.03
C GLY A 193 5.54 11.73 10.16
N PRO A 194 4.62 10.76 10.11
CA PRO A 194 4.90 9.38 10.49
C PRO A 194 5.95 8.69 9.61
N ALA A 195 6.12 9.10 8.34
CA ALA A 195 7.21 8.56 7.51
C ALA A 195 8.61 8.96 8.04
N TYR A 196 8.73 10.16 8.60
CA TYR A 196 9.95 10.63 9.25
C TYR A 196 10.11 10.00 10.64
N ASP A 197 9.05 10.02 11.44
CA ASP A 197 9.08 9.52 12.83
C ASP A 197 9.42 8.02 12.91
N LEU A 198 9.00 7.25 11.89
CA LEU A 198 9.31 5.82 11.77
C LEU A 198 10.62 5.54 11.00
N GLY A 199 11.35 6.57 10.56
CA GLY A 199 12.61 6.42 9.84
C GLY A 199 12.49 5.68 8.51
N LEU A 200 11.39 5.90 7.77
CA LEU A 200 11.15 5.25 6.49
C LEU A 200 12.06 5.80 5.38
N LEU A 201 12.16 5.05 4.29
CA LEU A 201 12.96 5.41 3.13
C LEU A 201 12.36 6.62 2.37
N PRO A 202 13.16 7.30 1.54
CA PRO A 202 12.65 8.27 0.56
C PRO A 202 11.60 7.66 -0.37
N LEU A 203 10.78 8.51 -1.00
CA LEU A 203 9.91 8.02 -2.07
C LEU A 203 10.76 7.46 -3.22
N PRO A 204 10.32 6.37 -3.89
CA PRO A 204 11.05 5.81 -5.01
C PRO A 204 11.33 6.85 -6.09
N ARG A 205 12.59 6.93 -6.52
CA ARG A 205 13.04 7.88 -7.54
C ARG A 205 12.80 7.31 -8.92
N VAL A 206 12.29 8.14 -9.84
CA VAL A 206 12.30 7.79 -11.26
C VAL A 206 13.61 8.29 -11.87
N LYS A 207 14.42 7.38 -12.42
CA LYS A 207 15.63 7.75 -13.16
C LYS A 207 15.24 8.39 -14.48
N LEU A 208 15.84 9.54 -14.74
CA LEU A 208 15.65 10.32 -15.96
C LEU A 208 16.90 10.27 -16.85
N SER A 209 16.66 10.39 -18.16
CA SER A 209 17.66 10.81 -19.14
C SER A 209 17.14 12.02 -19.91
N TYR A 210 18.06 12.85 -20.40
CA TYR A 210 17.77 14.01 -21.23
C TYR A 210 18.48 13.87 -22.57
N ASP A 211 17.77 14.12 -23.67
CA ASP A 211 18.34 14.17 -25.01
C ASP A 211 18.36 15.63 -25.50
N SER A 212 19.56 16.19 -25.64
CA SER A 212 19.75 17.58 -26.06
C SER A 212 19.38 17.86 -27.52
N ASN A 213 19.28 16.84 -28.37
CA ASN A 213 18.89 17.03 -29.78
C ASN A 213 17.39 17.23 -29.93
N THR A 214 16.60 16.55 -29.09
CA THR A 214 15.14 16.56 -29.16
C THR A 214 14.49 17.36 -28.03
N GLY A 215 15.22 17.61 -26.94
CA GLY A 215 14.72 18.25 -25.73
C GLY A 215 13.89 17.33 -24.83
N TYR A 216 13.76 16.04 -25.14
CA TYR A 216 12.95 15.09 -24.38
C TYR A 216 13.61 14.66 -23.07
N ILE A 217 12.77 14.51 -22.04
CA ILE A 217 13.10 13.88 -20.77
C ILE A 217 12.37 12.53 -20.72
N THR A 218 13.15 11.47 -20.51
CA THR A 218 12.68 10.08 -20.56
C THR A 218 12.84 9.42 -19.20
N ALA A 219 11.77 8.78 -18.70
CA ALA A 219 11.84 7.87 -17.56
C ALA A 219 12.48 6.55 -18.00
N THR A 220 13.56 6.15 -17.35
CA THR A 220 14.37 4.99 -17.76
C THR A 220 14.30 3.84 -16.77
N ASP A 221 14.11 4.12 -15.49
CA ASP A 221 14.06 3.11 -14.44
C ASP A 221 13.47 3.69 -13.13
N LEU A 222 13.25 2.83 -12.13
CA LEU A 222 12.82 3.22 -10.78
C LEU A 222 13.88 2.75 -9.77
N ASP A 223 14.32 3.65 -8.88
CA ASP A 223 15.12 3.27 -7.71
C ASP A 223 14.24 3.21 -6.47
N GLY A 224 14.18 2.02 -5.88
CA GLY A 224 13.31 1.70 -4.76
C GLY A 224 12.13 0.83 -5.18
N GLU A 225 11.55 0.11 -4.22
CA GLU A 225 10.31 -0.63 -4.41
C GLU A 225 9.13 0.27 -4.02
N ALA A 226 8.04 0.21 -4.80
CA ALA A 226 6.79 0.94 -4.54
C ALA A 226 5.81 0.11 -3.67
#